data_AF-G3MI23-F1
#
_entry.id   AF-G3MI23-F1
#
_cell.length_a   1.000
_cell.length_b   1.000
_cell.length_c   1.000
_cell.angle_alpha   90.00
_cell.angle_beta   90.00
_cell.angle_gamma   90.00
#
_symmetry.space_group_name_H-M   'P 1'
#
loop_
_entity.id
_entity.type
_entity.pdbx_description
1 polymer ?
#
loop_
_entity_poly.entity_id
_entity_poly.type
_entity_poly.pdbx_seq_one_letter_code
_entity_poly.pdbx_strand_id
1 'polypeptide(L)'
;YTAGARHSNFCIRQLSRILVPILYRSFVTQLVMEGVTVHPLQTDPDVVAEREKFFSLSLAEKRASYKCGDKFVAINDIQDWPAYSSAKSIPGGGSGKYTVRPELNSKISVFVGDITALEIDAIVNAANNSLLGGGGVDGAIHSAAGPKLKAECATLNGCPTGEAKITGGYKLPAKYVIHTVGPVGENEAKLHSCYLTCLETLKAHKLRTVAFPCISTGVYGYPNEKAAHVALSTAREWLEADENAHKVDRIIFCLFLAVDVRLYEKLLPEYFPLQG
;
A
#
# COMPACT_ATOMS: atom_id res chain seq x y z
N TYR A 1 -24.00 16.02 -43.35
CA TYR A 1 -24.07 16.06 -41.87
C TYR A 1 -25.30 15.25 -41.47
N THR A 2 -25.29 14.08 -40.83
CA THR A 2 -24.38 13.42 -39.88
C THR A 2 -24.67 11.90 -39.91
N ALA A 3 -23.74 11.07 -40.38
CA ALA A 3 -23.87 9.60 -40.29
C ALA A 3 -22.54 8.89 -39.92
N GLY A 4 -21.51 9.64 -39.53
CA GLY A 4 -20.17 9.10 -39.25
C GLY A 4 -19.88 8.76 -37.78
N ALA A 5 -20.68 9.22 -36.83
CA ALA A 5 -20.32 9.15 -35.39
C ALA A 5 -20.80 7.89 -34.65
N ARG A 6 -21.67 7.05 -35.24
CA ARG A 6 -22.17 5.83 -34.58
C ARG A 6 -21.33 4.58 -34.85
N HIS A 7 -20.55 4.54 -35.93
CA HIS A 7 -19.72 3.38 -36.28
C HIS A 7 -18.35 3.36 -35.57
N SER A 8 -17.78 4.52 -35.24
CA SER A 8 -16.48 4.56 -34.54
C SER A 8 -16.57 4.08 -33.08
N ASN A 9 -17.64 4.46 -32.36
CA ASN A 9 -17.86 4.03 -30.98
C ASN A 9 -18.12 2.52 -30.84
N PHE A 10 -18.71 1.88 -31.85
CA PHE A 10 -18.89 0.43 -31.86
C PHE A 10 -17.55 -0.29 -32.05
N CYS A 11 -16.73 0.19 -33.00
CA CYS A 11 -15.42 -0.39 -33.29
C CYS A 11 -14.44 -0.24 -32.11
N ILE A 12 -14.43 0.91 -31.42
CA ILE A 12 -13.60 1.14 -30.22
C ILE A 12 -14.02 0.22 -29.06
N ARG A 13 -15.34 0.03 -28.84
CA ARG A 13 -15.84 -0.89 -27.80
C ARG A 13 -15.55 -2.36 -28.11
N GLN A 14 -15.47 -2.72 -29.38
CA GLN A 14 -15.15 -4.08 -29.80
C GLN A 14 -13.64 -4.34 -29.73
N LEU A 15 -12.83 -3.35 -30.10
CA LEU A 15 -11.37 -3.37 -29.94
C LEU A 15 -10.96 -3.44 -28.47
N SER A 16 -11.58 -2.66 -27.58
CA SER A 16 -11.28 -2.73 -26.14
C SER A 16 -11.62 -4.11 -25.55
N ARG A 17 -12.74 -4.72 -25.98
CA ARG A 17 -13.13 -6.08 -25.56
C ARG A 17 -12.15 -7.18 -26.00
N ILE A 18 -11.34 -6.94 -27.03
CA ILE A 18 -10.38 -7.93 -27.56
C ILE A 18 -8.97 -7.62 -27.06
N LEU A 19 -8.55 -6.36 -27.07
CA LEU A 19 -7.20 -5.94 -26.67
C LEU A 19 -6.98 -6.01 -25.16
N VAL A 20 -7.99 -5.66 -24.34
CA VAL A 20 -7.85 -5.68 -22.87
C VAL A 20 -7.57 -7.10 -22.37
N PRO A 21 -8.31 -8.16 -22.77
CA PRO A 21 -7.97 -9.53 -22.37
C PRO A 21 -6.61 -10.00 -22.88
N ILE A 22 -6.18 -9.60 -24.08
CA ILE A 22 -4.90 -10.03 -24.68
C ILE A 22 -3.72 -9.39 -23.94
N LEU A 23 -3.77 -8.08 -23.70
CA LEU A 23 -2.75 -7.36 -22.92
C LEU A 23 -2.72 -7.85 -21.47
N TYR A 24 -3.89 -8.07 -20.86
CA TYR A 24 -4.01 -8.66 -19.54
C TYR A 24 -3.37 -10.05 -19.48
N ARG A 25 -3.63 -10.92 -20.46
CA ARG A 25 -3.04 -12.26 -20.51
C ARG A 25 -1.52 -12.22 -20.67
N SER A 26 -0.99 -11.29 -21.46
CA SER A 26 0.46 -11.09 -21.60
C SER A 26 1.10 -10.61 -20.29
N PHE A 27 0.45 -9.66 -19.60
CA PHE A 27 0.90 -9.13 -18.31
C PHE A 27 0.86 -10.17 -17.19
N VAL A 28 -0.24 -10.93 -17.10
CA VAL A 28 -0.42 -12.04 -16.15
C VAL A 28 0.68 -13.10 -16.36
N THR A 29 0.98 -13.45 -17.61
CA THR A 29 2.01 -14.44 -17.93
C THR A 29 3.40 -13.97 -17.47
N GLN A 30 3.70 -12.68 -17.62
CA GLN A 30 4.98 -12.10 -17.20
C GLN A 30 5.13 -12.06 -15.67
N LEU A 31 4.06 -11.74 -14.93
CA LEU A 31 4.09 -11.73 -13.46
C LEU A 31 4.19 -13.15 -12.84
N VAL A 32 3.57 -14.16 -13.45
CA VAL A 32 3.71 -15.57 -13.02
C VAL A 32 5.14 -16.06 -13.17
N MET A 33 5.88 -15.58 -14.17
CA MET A 33 7.30 -15.89 -14.37
C MET A 33 8.20 -15.23 -13.30
N GLU A 34 7.74 -14.14 -12.67
CA GLU A 34 8.45 -13.43 -11.60
C GLU A 34 8.12 -13.96 -10.19
N GLY A 35 7.43 -15.11 -10.08
CA GLY A 35 7.08 -15.73 -8.79
C GLY A 35 5.90 -15.08 -8.06
N VAL A 36 5.22 -14.12 -8.70
CA VAL A 36 3.97 -13.53 -8.20
C VAL A 36 2.81 -14.40 -8.68
N THR A 37 2.08 -15.02 -7.76
CA THR A 37 0.89 -15.82 -8.13
C THR A 37 -0.24 -14.89 -8.57
N VAL A 38 -0.40 -14.73 -9.89
CA VAL A 38 -1.55 -14.02 -10.47
C VAL A 38 -2.59 -15.04 -10.89
N HIS A 39 -3.60 -15.26 -10.05
CA HIS A 39 -4.71 -16.14 -10.41
C HIS A 39 -5.48 -15.55 -11.61
N PRO A 40 -5.77 -16.33 -12.68
CA PRO A 40 -6.60 -15.86 -13.77
C PRO A 40 -7.97 -15.51 -13.22
N LEU A 41 -8.25 -14.21 -13.16
CA LEU A 41 -9.49 -13.68 -12.64
C LEU A 41 -10.65 -14.13 -13.55
N GLN A 42 -11.59 -14.91 -13.02
CA GLN A 42 -12.99 -14.78 -13.46
C GLN A 42 -13.52 -13.45 -12.90
N THR A 43 -12.98 -12.33 -13.39
CA THR A 43 -13.39 -11.01 -12.95
C THR A 43 -14.71 -10.63 -13.61
N ASP A 44 -15.63 -10.15 -12.78
CA ASP A 44 -16.76 -9.34 -13.24
C ASP A 44 -16.25 -8.21 -14.16
N PRO A 45 -16.67 -8.17 -15.45
CA PRO A 45 -16.25 -7.15 -16.40
C PRO A 45 -16.49 -5.71 -15.92
N ASP A 46 -17.52 -5.49 -15.08
CA ASP A 46 -17.84 -4.17 -14.54
C ASP A 46 -16.85 -3.74 -13.45
N VAL A 47 -16.23 -4.68 -12.74
CA VAL A 47 -15.18 -4.39 -11.77
C VAL A 47 -13.89 -3.99 -12.50
N VAL A 48 -13.53 -4.73 -13.54
CA VAL A 48 -12.37 -4.41 -14.38
C VAL A 48 -12.55 -3.05 -15.04
N ALA A 49 -13.69 -2.81 -15.67
CA ALA A 49 -13.96 -1.55 -16.35
C ALA A 49 -13.90 -0.34 -15.41
N GLU A 50 -14.44 -0.45 -14.18
CA GLU A 50 -14.37 0.64 -13.21
C GLU A 50 -12.93 0.87 -12.72
N ARG A 51 -12.16 -0.20 -12.51
CA ARG A 51 -10.75 -0.10 -12.12
C ARG A 51 -9.92 0.61 -13.19
N GLU A 52 -10.03 0.17 -14.45
CA GLU A 52 -9.33 0.77 -15.58
C GLU A 52 -9.73 2.24 -15.78
N LYS A 53 -11.01 2.58 -15.57
CA LYS A 53 -11.47 3.97 -15.57
C LYS A 53 -10.67 4.81 -14.56
N PHE A 54 -10.54 4.37 -13.31
CA PHE A 54 -9.76 5.13 -12.31
C PHE A 54 -8.28 5.26 -12.66
N PHE A 55 -7.67 4.25 -13.30
CA PHE A 55 -6.28 4.34 -13.77
C PHE A 55 -6.09 5.26 -14.97
N SER A 56 -7.14 5.47 -15.77
CA SER A 56 -7.12 6.37 -16.93
C SER A 56 -7.34 7.85 -16.59
N LEU A 57 -7.80 8.18 -15.37
CA LEU A 57 -8.05 9.56 -14.96
C LEU A 57 -6.74 10.36 -14.88
N SER A 58 -6.78 11.61 -15.34
CA SER A 58 -5.75 12.58 -14.97
C SER A 58 -5.75 12.82 -13.46
N LEU A 59 -4.64 13.32 -12.90
CA LEU A 59 -4.56 13.60 -11.46
C LEU A 59 -5.66 14.57 -10.98
N ALA A 60 -6.02 15.57 -11.78
CA ALA A 60 -7.08 16.53 -11.44
C ALA A 60 -8.47 15.86 -11.38
N GLU A 61 -8.80 15.03 -12.37
CA GLU A 61 -10.06 14.28 -12.37
C GLU A 61 -10.10 13.25 -11.23
N LYS A 62 -8.96 12.61 -10.96
CA LYS A 62 -8.79 11.67 -9.86
C LYS A 62 -9.01 12.36 -8.51
N ARG A 63 -8.41 13.54 -8.28
CA ARG A 63 -8.66 14.37 -7.08
C ARG A 63 -10.13 14.75 -6.90
N ALA A 64 -10.83 15.11 -7.98
CA ALA A 64 -12.26 15.40 -7.93
C ALA A 64 -13.13 14.19 -7.54
N SER A 65 -12.59 12.97 -7.64
CA SER A 65 -13.27 11.73 -7.27
C SER A 65 -13.00 11.24 -5.84
N TYR A 66 -12.05 11.86 -5.13
CA TYR A 66 -11.64 11.41 -3.81
C TYR A 66 -12.75 11.48 -2.78
N LYS A 67 -12.91 10.41 -2.00
CA LYS A 67 -13.91 10.37 -0.93
C LYS A 67 -13.60 11.37 0.19
N CYS A 68 -12.31 11.65 0.45
CA CYS A 68 -11.88 12.62 1.43
C CYS A 68 -12.00 14.09 0.96
N GLY A 69 -12.37 14.34 -0.31
CA GLY A 69 -12.33 15.68 -0.90
C GLY A 69 -10.94 16.30 -0.79
N ASP A 70 -10.88 17.59 -0.48
CA ASP A 70 -9.63 18.37 -0.40
C ASP A 70 -8.75 18.07 0.83
N LYS A 71 -9.12 17.08 1.65
CA LYS A 71 -8.36 16.67 2.85
C LYS A 71 -7.26 15.65 2.55
N PHE A 72 -6.99 15.35 1.27
CA PHE A 72 -5.92 14.44 0.91
C PHE A 72 -4.55 15.04 1.27
N VAL A 73 -3.56 14.19 1.49
CA VAL A 73 -2.18 14.57 1.79
C VAL A 73 -1.28 14.05 0.68
N ALA A 74 -0.64 14.96 -0.06
CA ALA A 74 0.29 14.58 -1.12
C ALA A 74 1.61 14.10 -0.54
N ILE A 75 2.31 13.22 -1.26
CA ILE A 75 3.62 12.71 -0.83
C ILE A 75 4.63 13.82 -0.48
N ASN A 76 4.59 14.94 -1.20
CA ASN A 76 5.49 16.08 -0.98
C ASN A 76 5.22 16.82 0.34
N ASP A 77 4.03 16.65 0.91
CA ASP A 77 3.65 17.23 2.20
C ASP A 77 4.00 16.32 3.38
N ILE A 78 4.54 15.12 3.11
CA ILE A 78 4.96 14.15 4.13
C ILE A 78 6.47 14.24 4.33
N GLN A 79 6.87 14.69 5.52
CA GLN A 79 8.26 14.75 5.94
C GLN A 79 8.91 13.36 5.92
N ASP A 80 10.14 13.28 5.44
CA ASP A 80 10.97 12.09 5.66
C ASP A 80 11.42 12.01 7.13
N TRP A 81 12.04 10.89 7.49
CA TRP A 81 12.45 10.62 8.87
C TRP A 81 13.43 11.67 9.41
N PRO A 82 14.49 12.10 8.68
CA PRO A 82 15.34 13.20 9.13
C PRO A 82 14.57 14.49 9.44
N ALA A 83 13.68 14.93 8.55
CA ALA A 83 12.91 16.16 8.75
C ALA A 83 11.89 16.03 9.91
N TYR A 84 11.21 14.88 10.00
CA TYR A 84 10.27 14.60 11.10
C TYR A 84 10.98 14.59 12.46
N SER A 85 12.11 13.88 12.53
CA SER A 85 12.92 13.77 13.75
C SER A 85 13.40 15.14 14.23
N SER A 86 13.91 15.97 13.31
CA SER A 86 14.31 17.34 13.60
C SER A 86 13.13 18.19 14.12
N ALA A 87 11.98 18.14 13.44
CA ALA A 87 10.78 18.89 13.84
C ALA A 87 10.24 18.48 15.22
N LYS A 88 10.44 17.22 15.61
CA LYS A 88 10.02 16.67 16.92
C LYS A 88 11.11 16.69 17.99
N SER A 89 12.32 17.14 17.64
CA SER A 89 13.50 17.08 18.54
C SER A 89 13.77 15.66 19.05
N ILE A 90 13.60 14.65 18.20
CA ILE A 90 13.89 13.26 18.54
C ILE A 90 15.41 13.02 18.37
N PRO A 91 16.10 12.46 19.38
CA PRO A 91 17.51 12.13 19.25
C PRO A 91 17.76 11.13 18.11
N GLY A 92 18.80 11.37 17.32
CA GLY A 92 19.17 10.50 16.19
C GLY A 92 19.98 9.25 16.55
N GLY A 93 20.45 9.13 17.80
CA GLY A 93 21.33 8.04 18.24
C GLY A 93 20.59 6.71 18.39
N GLY A 94 21.15 5.65 17.80
CA GLY A 94 20.65 4.27 17.95
C GLY A 94 21.55 3.40 18.85
N SER A 95 21.12 2.17 19.12
CA SER A 95 21.82 1.15 19.93
C SER A 95 23.14 0.64 19.34
N GLY A 96 23.50 1.05 18.13
CA GLY A 96 24.68 0.56 17.40
C GLY A 96 24.45 -0.74 16.62
N LYS A 97 23.24 -1.32 16.64
CA LYS A 97 22.89 -2.49 15.82
C LYS A 97 22.93 -2.19 14.32
N TYR A 98 22.44 -1.03 13.92
CA TYR A 98 22.42 -0.58 12.53
C TYR A 98 23.30 0.66 12.33
N THR A 99 23.92 0.77 11.16
CA THR A 99 24.73 1.94 10.80
C THR A 99 23.88 3.07 10.21
N VAL A 100 24.37 4.30 10.33
CA VAL A 100 23.73 5.48 9.72
C VAL A 100 23.84 5.41 8.20
N ARG A 101 22.69 5.53 7.52
CA ARG A 101 22.56 5.48 6.06
C ARG A 101 21.60 6.57 5.60
N PRO A 102 22.08 7.82 5.34
CA PRO A 102 21.22 8.96 4.99
C PRO A 102 20.29 8.69 3.81
N GLU A 103 20.77 7.92 2.83
CA GLU A 103 20.01 7.51 1.66
C GLU A 103 18.82 6.60 2.02
N LEU A 104 18.93 5.76 3.05
CA LEU A 104 17.81 4.93 3.53
C LEU A 104 16.88 5.73 4.44
N ASN A 105 17.45 6.62 5.27
CA ASN A 105 16.70 7.46 6.18
C ASN A 105 15.70 8.36 5.42
N SER A 106 16.11 8.92 4.26
CA SER A 106 15.22 9.71 3.38
C SER A 106 14.08 8.91 2.73
N LYS A 107 14.14 7.57 2.79
CA LYS A 107 13.09 6.66 2.31
C LYS A 107 12.06 6.32 3.37
N ILE A 108 12.25 6.73 4.62
CA ILE A 108 11.30 6.47 5.70
C ILE A 108 10.51 7.73 6.03
N SER A 109 9.24 7.58 6.36
CA SER A 109 8.39 8.64 6.93
C SER A 109 7.57 8.11 8.08
N VAL A 110 7.27 9.01 9.03
CA VAL A 110 6.19 8.82 9.99
C VAL A 110 5.05 9.75 9.59
N PHE A 111 3.84 9.22 9.52
CA PHE A 111 2.64 10.02 9.33
C PHE A 111 1.63 9.67 10.42
N VAL A 112 1.08 10.67 11.11
CA VAL A 112 0.09 10.46 12.17
C VAL A 112 -1.26 10.94 11.65
N GLY A 113 -2.16 10.02 11.31
CA GLY A 113 -3.45 10.38 10.73
C GLY A 113 -4.18 9.24 10.04
N ASP A 114 -5.14 9.62 9.20
CA ASP A 114 -5.97 8.69 8.43
C ASP A 114 -5.23 8.24 7.16
N ILE A 115 -4.89 6.95 7.08
CA ILE A 115 -4.21 6.35 5.94
C ILE A 115 -5.00 6.50 4.63
N THR A 116 -6.33 6.62 4.72
CA THR A 116 -7.21 6.73 3.54
C THR A 116 -7.12 8.08 2.82
N ALA A 117 -6.41 9.06 3.40
CA ALA A 117 -6.20 10.38 2.81
C ALA A 117 -4.87 10.50 2.04
N LEU A 118 -4.00 9.50 2.05
CA LEU A 118 -2.66 9.59 1.47
C LEU A 118 -2.68 9.46 -0.07
N GLU A 119 -2.29 10.51 -0.79
CA GLU A 119 -2.13 10.52 -2.26
C GLU A 119 -0.75 9.97 -2.63
N ILE A 120 -0.66 8.63 -2.64
CA ILE A 120 0.55 7.83 -2.90
C ILE A 120 0.24 6.67 -3.85
N ASP A 121 1.23 5.83 -4.18
CA ASP A 121 1.01 4.69 -5.06
C ASP A 121 0.18 3.59 -4.38
N ALA A 122 0.54 3.18 -3.15
CA ALA A 122 -0.20 2.14 -2.44
C ALA A 122 -0.37 2.45 -0.94
N ILE A 123 -1.54 2.13 -0.41
CA ILE A 123 -1.73 1.96 1.04
C ILE A 123 -1.88 0.47 1.36
N VAL A 124 -1.41 0.05 2.52
CA VAL A 124 -1.58 -1.32 2.99
C VAL A 124 -2.85 -1.42 3.85
N ASN A 125 -3.65 -2.45 3.58
CA ASN A 125 -4.80 -2.80 4.40
C ASN A 125 -4.45 -3.97 5.33
N ALA A 126 -4.61 -3.79 6.64
CA ALA A 126 -4.59 -4.87 7.62
C ALA A 126 -5.94 -5.61 7.59
N ALA A 127 -6.07 -6.52 6.63
CA ALA A 127 -7.30 -7.22 6.30
C ALA A 127 -7.47 -8.52 7.12
N ASN A 128 -8.63 -9.16 6.95
CA ASN A 128 -8.89 -10.53 7.39
C ASN A 128 -8.87 -11.51 6.21
N ASN A 129 -8.85 -12.82 6.47
CA ASN A 129 -8.70 -13.86 5.45
C ASN A 129 -9.75 -13.81 4.32
N SER A 130 -10.94 -13.22 4.54
CA SER A 130 -11.95 -13.11 3.48
C SER A 130 -11.65 -12.00 2.47
N LEU A 131 -10.88 -10.97 2.85
CA LEU A 131 -10.72 -9.70 2.13
C LEU A 131 -12.02 -8.90 1.90
N LEU A 132 -13.14 -9.26 2.53
CA LEU A 132 -14.45 -8.65 2.27
C LEU A 132 -14.79 -7.47 3.20
N GLY A 133 -13.76 -6.87 3.79
CA GLY A 133 -13.84 -5.79 4.78
C GLY A 133 -14.03 -6.26 6.21
N GLY A 134 -14.12 -5.29 7.13
CA GLY A 134 -14.21 -5.52 8.56
C GLY A 134 -14.36 -4.19 9.33
N GLY A 135 -13.89 -4.17 10.58
CA GLY A 135 -13.78 -2.95 11.38
C GLY A 135 -12.40 -2.28 11.26
N GLY A 136 -12.13 -1.26 12.08
CA GLY A 136 -10.82 -0.60 12.13
C GLY A 136 -10.38 0.00 10.80
N VAL A 137 -9.08 -0.13 10.49
CA VAL A 137 -8.50 0.41 9.25
C VAL A 137 -9.07 -0.26 7.99
N ASP A 138 -9.40 -1.56 8.05
CA ASP A 138 -10.02 -2.30 6.95
C ASP A 138 -11.39 -1.71 6.57
N GLY A 139 -12.23 -1.48 7.59
CA GLY A 139 -13.51 -0.81 7.41
C GLY A 139 -13.38 0.62 6.86
N ALA A 140 -12.41 1.39 7.36
CA ALA A 140 -12.13 2.75 6.86
C ALA A 140 -11.73 2.75 5.38
N ILE A 141 -10.82 1.84 4.98
CA ILE A 141 -10.37 1.69 3.59
C ILE A 141 -11.53 1.29 2.67
N HIS A 142 -12.34 0.29 3.04
CA HIS A 142 -13.50 -0.11 2.23
C HIS A 142 -14.56 1.00 2.10
N SER A 143 -14.81 1.73 3.19
CA SER A 143 -15.73 2.88 3.18
C SER A 143 -15.23 4.00 2.25
N ALA A 144 -13.93 4.30 2.31
CA ALA A 144 -13.31 5.37 1.53
C ALA A 144 -13.19 5.02 0.04
N ALA A 145 -12.75 3.79 -0.29
CA ALA A 145 -12.61 3.33 -1.67
C ALA A 145 -13.97 3.14 -2.37
N GLY A 146 -15.00 2.76 -1.62
CA GLY A 146 -16.35 2.48 -2.11
C GLY A 146 -16.58 1.01 -2.48
N PRO A 147 -17.81 0.64 -2.88
CA PRO A 147 -18.26 -0.75 -2.98
C PRO A 147 -17.51 -1.58 -4.03
N LYS A 148 -16.91 -0.94 -5.03
CA LYS A 148 -16.15 -1.62 -6.08
C LYS A 148 -14.83 -2.22 -5.59
N LEU A 149 -14.24 -1.69 -4.51
CA LEU A 149 -13.13 -2.35 -3.83
C LEU A 149 -13.54 -3.72 -3.31
N LYS A 150 -14.68 -3.81 -2.60
CA LYS A 150 -15.20 -5.09 -2.09
C LYS A 150 -15.51 -6.08 -3.22
N ALA A 151 -16.05 -5.59 -4.34
CA ALA A 151 -16.32 -6.40 -5.50
C ALA A 151 -15.04 -6.98 -6.12
N GLU A 152 -13.96 -6.19 -6.22
CA GLU A 152 -12.64 -6.70 -6.65
C GLU A 152 -12.06 -7.69 -5.65
N CYS A 153 -12.11 -7.40 -4.35
CA CYS A 153 -11.63 -8.34 -3.31
C CYS A 153 -12.35 -9.69 -3.37
N ALA A 154 -13.65 -9.73 -3.70
CA ALA A 154 -14.40 -10.97 -3.85
C ALA A 154 -13.87 -11.88 -4.97
N THR A 155 -13.18 -11.32 -5.97
CA THR A 155 -12.55 -12.08 -7.05
C THR A 155 -11.20 -12.71 -6.65
N LEU A 156 -10.63 -12.30 -5.51
CA LEU A 156 -9.31 -12.72 -5.07
C LEU A 156 -9.32 -14.04 -4.29
N ASN A 157 -10.49 -14.59 -3.93
CA ASN A 157 -10.63 -15.82 -3.14
C ASN A 157 -9.89 -15.77 -1.79
N GLY A 158 -10.01 -14.65 -1.08
CA GLY A 158 -9.39 -14.46 0.24
C GLY A 158 -7.87 -14.30 0.21
N CYS A 159 -7.23 -14.32 1.38
CA CYS A 159 -5.78 -14.22 1.53
C CYS A 159 -5.29 -15.00 2.76
N PRO A 160 -4.27 -15.87 2.64
CA PRO A 160 -3.65 -16.53 3.78
C PRO A 160 -2.91 -15.56 4.71
N THR A 161 -2.79 -15.93 5.99
CA THR A 161 -2.01 -15.16 6.96
C THR A 161 -0.53 -15.09 6.58
N GLY A 162 0.01 -13.87 6.57
CA GLY A 162 1.39 -13.58 6.16
C GLY A 162 1.55 -13.30 4.66
N GLU A 163 0.49 -13.40 3.86
CA GLU A 163 0.52 -13.12 2.42
C GLU A 163 -0.14 -11.77 2.10
N ALA A 164 0.01 -11.31 0.85
CA ALA A 164 -0.58 -10.08 0.37
C ALA A 164 -1.19 -10.22 -1.03
N LYS A 165 -2.24 -9.44 -1.31
CA LYS A 165 -2.88 -9.31 -2.64
C LYS A 165 -3.18 -7.84 -2.93
N ILE A 166 -3.17 -7.44 -4.20
CA ILE A 166 -3.33 -6.04 -4.61
C ILE A 166 -4.64 -5.81 -5.38
N THR A 167 -5.24 -4.64 -5.19
CA THR A 167 -6.44 -4.15 -5.89
C THR A 167 -6.28 -2.67 -6.28
N GLY A 168 -7.22 -2.14 -7.06
CA GLY A 168 -7.29 -0.69 -7.31
C GLY A 168 -7.75 0.10 -6.08
N GLY A 169 -7.33 1.37 -5.97
CA GLY A 169 -7.72 2.26 -4.87
C GLY A 169 -9.09 2.94 -5.02
N TYR A 170 -9.69 2.91 -6.21
CA TYR A 170 -11.01 3.51 -6.50
C TYR A 170 -11.13 4.96 -6.02
N LYS A 171 -11.99 5.28 -5.06
CA LYS A 171 -12.17 6.66 -4.55
C LYS A 171 -11.13 7.08 -3.50
N LEU A 172 -10.15 6.23 -3.21
CA LEU A 172 -8.98 6.62 -2.43
C LEU A 172 -8.07 7.54 -3.25
N PRO A 173 -7.33 8.45 -2.58
CA PRO A 173 -6.18 9.13 -3.16
C PRO A 173 -5.10 8.16 -3.64
N ALA A 174 -4.84 7.10 -2.86
CA ALA A 174 -3.92 6.04 -3.24
C ALA A 174 -4.35 5.33 -4.54
N LYS A 175 -3.39 5.01 -5.41
CA LYS A 175 -3.67 4.31 -6.68
C LYS A 175 -4.09 2.85 -6.45
N TYR A 176 -3.45 2.19 -5.48
CA TYR A 176 -3.65 0.78 -5.15
C TYR A 176 -3.90 0.58 -3.65
N VAL A 177 -4.51 -0.57 -3.32
CA VAL A 177 -4.53 -1.11 -1.96
C VAL A 177 -3.82 -2.47 -1.98
N ILE A 178 -2.82 -2.64 -1.13
CA ILE A 178 -2.19 -3.94 -0.89
C ILE A 178 -2.80 -4.52 0.39
N HIS A 179 -3.62 -5.56 0.26
CA HIS A 179 -4.27 -6.23 1.36
C HIS A 179 -3.37 -7.33 1.89
N THR A 180 -3.07 -7.31 3.19
CA THR A 180 -2.34 -8.39 3.85
C THR A 180 -3.07 -8.84 5.11
N VAL A 181 -2.91 -10.11 5.47
CA VAL A 181 -3.58 -10.70 6.63
C VAL A 181 -2.56 -10.97 7.71
N GLY A 182 -2.58 -10.11 8.73
CA GLY A 182 -1.74 -10.25 9.92
C GLY A 182 -2.10 -11.49 10.76
N PRO A 183 -1.19 -11.98 11.62
CA PRO A 183 -1.49 -13.04 12.56
C PRO A 183 -2.44 -12.57 13.68
N VAL A 184 -3.22 -13.51 14.22
CA VAL A 184 -3.90 -13.35 15.50
C VAL A 184 -2.93 -13.75 16.61
N GLY A 185 -2.78 -12.89 17.62
CA GLY A 185 -1.76 -13.02 18.66
C GLY A 185 -0.36 -12.75 18.14
N GLU A 186 0.64 -13.07 18.97
CA GLU A 186 2.05 -12.87 18.65
C GLU A 186 2.58 -14.01 17.77
N ASN A 187 2.84 -13.70 16.51
CA ASN A 187 3.56 -14.58 15.58
C ASN A 187 4.50 -13.73 14.71
N GLU A 188 5.74 -13.59 15.15
CA GLU A 188 6.75 -12.75 14.52
C GLU A 188 6.98 -13.11 13.04
N ALA A 189 7.15 -14.41 12.74
CA ALA A 189 7.40 -14.88 11.38
C ALA A 189 6.26 -14.50 10.41
N LYS A 190 5.01 -14.59 10.86
CA LYS A 190 3.84 -14.21 10.04
C LYS A 190 3.69 -12.70 9.92
N LEU A 191 3.95 -11.94 10.98
CA LEU A 191 3.92 -10.48 10.89
C LEU A 191 5.03 -9.97 9.95
N HIS A 192 6.25 -10.49 10.08
CA HIS A 192 7.37 -10.23 9.17
C HIS A 192 6.97 -10.51 7.71
N SER A 193 6.36 -11.68 7.46
CA SER A 193 5.86 -12.07 6.14
C SER A 193 4.86 -11.07 5.56
N CYS A 194 3.98 -10.46 6.37
CA CYS A 194 3.05 -9.43 5.91
C CYS A 194 3.79 -8.22 5.32
N TYR A 195 4.73 -7.65 6.08
CA TYR A 195 5.51 -6.50 5.62
C TYR A 195 6.34 -6.85 4.39
N LEU A 196 7.05 -7.99 4.41
CA LEU A 196 7.88 -8.43 3.28
C LEU A 196 7.06 -8.64 2.01
N THR A 197 5.95 -9.38 2.08
CA THR A 197 5.11 -9.65 0.90
C THR A 197 4.45 -8.39 0.34
N CYS A 198 4.11 -7.42 1.19
CA CYS A 198 3.68 -6.09 0.74
C CYS A 198 4.79 -5.33 -0.02
N LEU A 199 6.02 -5.31 0.50
CA LEU A 199 7.16 -4.65 -0.15
C LEU A 199 7.56 -5.33 -1.47
N GLU A 200 7.50 -6.66 -1.54
CA GLU A 200 7.71 -7.40 -2.78
C GLU A 200 6.58 -7.13 -3.80
N THR A 201 5.33 -7.04 -3.34
CA THR A 201 4.19 -6.65 -4.19
C THR A 201 4.38 -5.25 -4.77
N LEU A 202 4.82 -4.30 -3.93
CA LEU A 202 5.16 -2.93 -4.35
C LEU A 202 6.17 -2.93 -5.50
N LYS A 203 7.28 -3.66 -5.31
CA LYS A 203 8.38 -3.77 -6.27
C LYS A 203 7.92 -4.41 -7.58
N ALA A 204 7.19 -5.52 -7.52
CA ALA A 204 6.66 -6.22 -8.69
C ALA A 204 5.74 -5.33 -9.55
N HIS A 205 4.96 -4.45 -8.89
CA HIS A 205 4.07 -3.51 -9.58
C HIS A 205 4.74 -2.17 -9.93
N LYS A 206 6.06 -2.04 -9.72
CA LYS A 206 6.85 -0.83 -9.99
C LYS A 206 6.31 0.42 -9.30
N LEU A 207 5.68 0.23 -8.15
CA LEU A 207 5.17 1.29 -7.31
C LEU A 207 6.33 1.84 -6.46
N ARG A 208 6.31 3.13 -6.15
CA ARG A 208 7.44 3.82 -5.52
C ARG A 208 7.11 4.35 -4.13
N THR A 209 5.85 4.40 -3.75
CA THR A 209 5.43 4.92 -2.43
C THR A 209 4.41 4.00 -1.76
N VAL A 210 4.63 3.70 -0.48
CA VAL A 210 3.75 2.83 0.30
C VAL A 210 3.54 3.32 1.72
N ALA A 211 2.32 3.20 2.23
CA ALA A 211 2.03 3.42 3.65
C ALA A 211 1.53 2.16 4.33
N PHE A 212 2.10 1.86 5.49
CA PHE A 212 1.71 0.75 6.36
C PHE A 212 0.95 1.26 7.59
N PRO A 213 -0.23 0.70 7.92
CA PRO A 213 -0.81 0.85 9.25
C PRO A 213 -0.08 -0.08 10.24
N CYS A 214 -0.39 0.02 11.54
CA CYS A 214 0.07 -0.94 12.54
C CYS A 214 -0.64 -2.30 12.38
N ILE A 215 -0.11 -3.19 11.55
CA ILE A 215 -0.70 -4.51 11.27
C ILE A 215 -0.76 -5.35 12.56
N SER A 216 -1.89 -6.00 12.80
CA SER A 216 -2.19 -6.89 13.93
C SER A 216 -2.25 -6.26 15.35
N THR A 217 -1.97 -4.97 15.55
CA THR A 217 -1.95 -4.36 16.90
C THR A 217 -3.32 -3.92 17.44
N GLY A 218 -4.38 -4.06 16.62
CA GLY A 218 -5.76 -3.82 17.03
C GLY A 218 -6.43 -5.08 17.57
N VAL A 219 -7.57 -5.47 16.97
CA VAL A 219 -8.38 -6.64 17.38
C VAL A 219 -7.58 -7.95 17.34
N TYR A 220 -6.52 -8.04 16.53
CA TYR A 220 -5.67 -9.23 16.45
C TYR A 220 -4.66 -9.35 17.60
N GLY A 221 -4.48 -8.33 18.43
CA GLY A 221 -3.84 -8.44 19.74
C GLY A 221 -2.32 -8.64 19.74
N TYR A 222 -1.60 -8.29 18.67
CA TYR A 222 -0.14 -8.30 18.68
C TYR A 222 0.38 -7.14 19.57
N PRO A 223 1.31 -7.36 20.52
CA PRO A 223 1.85 -6.30 21.35
C PRO A 223 2.52 -5.17 20.53
N ASN A 224 2.12 -3.92 20.73
CA ASN A 224 2.51 -2.78 19.89
C ASN A 224 4.03 -2.61 19.74
N GLU A 225 4.79 -2.68 20.84
CA GLU A 225 6.25 -2.50 20.80
C GLU A 225 6.94 -3.62 20.01
N LYS A 226 6.54 -4.87 20.23
CA LYS A 226 7.07 -6.02 19.47
C LYS A 226 6.69 -5.93 17.99
N ALA A 227 5.48 -5.50 17.66
CA ALA A 227 5.05 -5.31 16.28
C ALA A 227 5.85 -4.21 15.57
N ALA A 228 6.14 -3.11 16.28
CA ALA A 228 6.96 -2.02 15.76
C ALA A 228 8.39 -2.48 15.45
N HIS A 229 8.99 -3.31 16.32
CA HIS A 229 10.30 -3.92 16.04
C HIS A 229 10.31 -4.71 14.73
N VAL A 230 9.27 -5.54 14.48
CA VAL A 230 9.14 -6.32 13.24
C VAL A 230 8.98 -5.41 12.03
N ALA A 231 8.10 -4.41 12.12
CA ALA A 231 7.85 -3.48 11.01
C ALA A 231 9.13 -2.73 10.60
N LEU A 232 9.86 -2.19 11.59
CA LEU A 232 11.07 -1.42 11.38
C LEU A 232 12.24 -2.28 10.92
N SER A 233 12.43 -3.47 11.49
CA SER A 233 13.50 -4.39 11.06
C SER A 233 13.26 -4.87 9.63
N THR A 234 12.04 -5.28 9.28
CA THR A 234 11.71 -5.73 7.92
C THR A 234 11.92 -4.61 6.90
N ALA A 235 11.48 -3.38 7.19
CA ALA A 235 11.71 -2.25 6.27
C ALA A 235 13.20 -1.94 6.11
N ARG A 236 13.97 -1.95 7.20
CA ARG A 236 15.42 -1.72 7.18
C ARG A 236 16.15 -2.77 6.36
N GLU A 237 15.92 -4.04 6.65
CA GLU A 237 16.56 -5.18 5.97
C GLU A 237 16.16 -5.23 4.49
N TRP A 238 14.89 -4.97 4.17
CA TRP A 238 14.43 -4.92 2.79
C TRP A 238 15.09 -3.79 2.00
N LEU A 239 15.27 -2.61 2.60
CA LEU A 239 15.96 -1.48 1.98
C LEU A 239 17.47 -1.73 1.81
N GLU A 240 18.08 -2.49 2.73
CA GLU A 240 19.50 -2.87 2.65
C GLU A 240 19.79 -3.96 1.63
N ALA A 241 18.81 -4.81 1.33
CA ALA A 241 18.95 -5.80 0.26
C ALA A 241 19.20 -5.11 -1.09
N ASP A 242 20.19 -5.64 -1.83
CA ASP A 242 20.66 -5.05 -3.08
C ASP A 242 19.50 -4.71 -4.01
N GLU A 243 19.60 -3.54 -4.64
CA GLU A 243 18.63 -2.96 -5.58
C GLU A 243 17.33 -2.40 -5.00
N ASN A 244 16.88 -2.77 -3.80
CA ASN A 244 15.55 -2.37 -3.34
C ASN A 244 15.43 -0.86 -3.05
N ALA A 245 16.45 -0.24 -2.46
CA ALA A 245 16.43 1.17 -2.09
C ALA A 245 16.16 2.15 -3.26
N HIS A 246 16.55 1.79 -4.49
CA HIS A 246 16.30 2.64 -5.67
C HIS A 246 14.92 2.38 -6.32
N LYS A 247 14.25 1.28 -5.98
CA LYS A 247 12.89 0.96 -6.47
C LYS A 247 11.81 1.72 -5.72
N VAL A 248 12.09 2.22 -4.52
CA VAL A 248 11.15 2.95 -3.66
C VAL A 248 11.61 4.39 -3.42
N ASP A 249 10.65 5.31 -3.35
CA ASP A 249 10.85 6.70 -2.93
C ASP A 249 10.49 6.91 -1.47
N ARG A 250 9.41 6.27 -0.98
CA ARG A 250 9.01 6.38 0.42
C ARG A 250 8.26 5.16 0.96
N ILE A 251 8.66 4.69 2.14
CA ILE A 251 7.93 3.79 3.03
C ILE A 251 7.44 4.63 4.21
N ILE A 252 6.14 4.68 4.41
CA ILE A 252 5.48 5.52 5.41
C ILE A 252 4.88 4.61 6.50
N PHE A 253 5.27 4.81 7.74
CA PHE A 253 4.56 4.23 8.89
C PHE A 253 3.42 5.18 9.27
N CYS A 254 2.20 4.80 8.90
CA CYS A 254 0.97 5.55 9.15
C CYS A 254 0.38 5.15 10.50
N LEU A 255 0.64 5.96 11.51
CA LEU A 255 0.29 5.73 12.91
C LEU A 255 -1.04 6.42 13.23
N PHE A 256 -1.82 5.80 14.13
CA PHE A 256 -3.12 6.34 14.53
C PHE A 256 -3.21 6.56 16.05
N LEU A 257 -2.81 5.57 16.86
CA LEU A 257 -2.88 5.68 18.31
C LEU A 257 -1.63 6.36 18.87
N ALA A 258 -1.80 7.18 19.91
CA ALA A 258 -0.70 7.87 20.58
C ALA A 258 0.35 6.91 21.18
N VAL A 259 -0.04 5.68 21.52
CA VAL A 259 0.91 4.65 21.98
C VAL A 259 1.86 4.22 20.87
N ASP A 260 1.36 4.02 19.65
CA ASP A 260 2.19 3.67 18.50
C ASP A 260 3.09 4.83 18.11
N VAL A 261 2.59 6.08 18.14
CA VAL A 261 3.41 7.27 17.89
C VAL A 261 4.63 7.30 18.81
N ARG A 262 4.42 7.19 20.13
CA ARG A 262 5.53 7.19 21.09
C ARG A 262 6.50 6.02 20.88
N LEU A 263 5.99 4.85 20.54
CA LEU A 263 6.83 3.67 20.30
C LEU A 263 7.67 3.82 19.04
N TYR A 264 7.09 4.25 17.92
CA TYR A 264 7.82 4.46 16.68
C TYR A 264 8.82 5.61 16.80
N GLU A 265 8.48 6.71 17.49
CA GLU A 265 9.42 7.82 17.76
C GLU A 265 10.62 7.35 18.61
N LYS A 266 10.38 6.48 19.60
CA LYS A 266 11.44 5.87 20.41
C LYS A 266 12.30 4.88 19.60
N LEU A 267 11.68 4.06 18.75
CA LEU A 267 12.34 2.93 18.10
C LEU A 267 12.98 3.27 16.75
N LEU A 268 12.50 4.27 16.02
CA LEU A 268 13.08 4.62 14.71
C LEU A 268 14.58 4.92 14.75
N PRO A 269 15.14 5.67 15.73
CA PRO A 269 16.58 5.86 15.85
C PRO A 269 17.37 4.55 15.96
N GLU A 270 16.77 3.48 16.49
CA GLU A 270 17.40 2.17 16.63
C GLU A 270 17.64 1.47 15.29
N TYR A 271 16.74 1.69 14.31
CA TYR A 271 16.74 1.04 13.01
C TYR A 271 17.22 1.94 11.87
N PHE A 272 16.98 3.24 11.99
CA PHE A 272 17.33 4.28 11.04
C PHE A 272 18.03 5.42 11.78
N PRO A 273 19.22 5.16 12.37
CA PRO A 273 19.93 6.19 13.12
C PRO A 273 20.31 7.36 12.21
N LEU A 274 20.25 8.57 12.76
CA LEU A 274 20.65 9.80 12.09
C LEU A 274 22.06 10.20 12.54
N GLN A 275 22.75 11.02 11.72
CA GLN A 275 23.96 11.69 12.21
C GLN A 275 23.55 12.62 13.37
N GLY A 276 24.26 12.47 14.50
CA GLY A 276 24.10 13.32 15.67
C GLY A 276 24.71 14.70 15.48
#